data_AF-A0A1Y4TJ46-F1
#
_entry.id   AF-A0A1Y4TJ46-F1
#
_cell.length_a   1.000
_cell.length_b   1.000
_cell.length_c   1.000
_cell.angle_alpha   90.00
_cell.angle_beta   90.00
_cell.angle_gamma   90.00
#
_symmetry.space_group_name_H-M   'P 1'
#
loop_
_entity.id
_entity.type
_entity.pdbx_description
1 polymer ?
#
loop_
_entity_poly.entity_id
_entity_poly.type
_entity_poly.pdbx_seq_one_letter_code
_entity_poly.pdbx_strand_id
1 'polypeptide(L)'
;MVYDFDQPVERRGTYSAKWDGVPMFPAMGLSERGDGDTLPLFTADMDFRCPDSVREEILKVAQHNLYGYTLLHPALGSAYYDAVRGWFERRHGWKIRRKIYQDANVVLESGRMFDPDGGDGFERICLSTRRALVQEAFQRIARQFEGL
;
A
#
# COMPACT_ATOMS: atom_id res chain seq x y z
N MET A 1 -17.17 -13.68 8.25
CA MET A 1 -16.12 -14.27 9.10
C MET A 1 -16.14 -13.57 10.43
N VAL A 2 -15.88 -14.29 11.51
CA VAL A 2 -15.79 -13.74 12.87
C VAL A 2 -14.30 -13.66 13.21
N TYR A 3 -13.82 -12.47 13.55
CA TYR A 3 -12.45 -12.27 14.03
C TYR A 3 -12.50 -12.13 15.56
N ASP A 4 -11.64 -12.86 16.25
CA ASP A 4 -11.42 -12.71 17.69
C ASP A 4 -10.18 -11.84 17.91
N PHE A 5 -10.39 -10.57 18.25
CA PHE A 5 -9.33 -9.62 18.55
C PHE A 5 -8.94 -9.62 20.04
N ASP A 6 -9.65 -10.37 20.88
CA ASP A 6 -9.33 -10.51 22.30
C ASP A 6 -8.42 -11.73 22.57
N GLN A 7 -8.31 -12.64 21.60
CA GLN A 7 -7.40 -13.78 21.68
C GLN A 7 -5.94 -13.31 21.88
N PRO A 8 -5.28 -13.68 23.00
CA PRO A 8 -3.89 -13.31 23.22
C PRO A 8 -2.97 -14.05 22.24
N VAL A 9 -1.96 -13.31 21.75
CA VAL A 9 -0.90 -13.85 20.88
C VAL A 9 0.43 -13.65 21.60
N GLU A 10 1.08 -14.75 21.99
CA GLU A 10 2.43 -14.68 22.56
C GLU A 10 3.43 -14.30 21.47
N ARG A 11 4.24 -13.29 21.75
CA ARG A 11 5.24 -12.72 20.83
C ARG A 11 6.63 -12.58 21.46
N ARG A 12 6.80 -13.00 22.71
CA ARG A 12 8.11 -13.15 23.33
C ARG A 12 8.80 -14.40 22.80
N GLY A 13 10.11 -14.31 22.59
CA GLY A 13 10.91 -15.37 21.98
C GLY A 13 10.64 -15.57 20.49
N THR A 14 9.95 -14.63 19.84
CA THR A 14 9.66 -14.70 18.39
C THR A 14 10.53 -13.73 17.57
N TYR A 15 11.56 -13.15 18.19
CA TYR A 15 12.36 -12.06 17.62
C TYR A 15 11.52 -10.81 17.32
N SER A 16 10.51 -10.54 18.15
CA SER A 16 9.66 -9.36 18.02
C SER A 16 10.42 -8.11 18.47
N ALA A 17 10.66 -7.15 17.59
CA ALA A 17 11.23 -5.86 17.99
C ALA A 17 10.39 -5.15 19.07
N LYS A 18 9.06 -5.32 19.04
CA LYS A 18 8.13 -4.75 20.01
C LYS A 18 8.24 -5.41 21.39
N TRP A 19 8.24 -6.74 21.46
CA TRP A 19 8.19 -7.49 22.73
C TRP A 19 9.56 -7.95 23.23
N ASP A 20 10.42 -8.47 22.36
CA ASP A 20 11.77 -8.92 22.71
C ASP A 20 12.76 -7.75 22.79
N GLY A 21 12.43 -6.59 22.21
CA GLY A 21 13.22 -5.36 22.34
C GLY A 21 13.10 -4.66 23.69
N VAL A 22 12.15 -5.06 24.54
CA VAL A 22 11.86 -4.43 25.85
C VAL A 22 13.11 -4.21 26.72
N PRO A 23 14.05 -5.17 26.86
CA PRO A 23 15.26 -4.97 27.66
C PRO A 23 16.16 -3.85 27.15
N MET A 24 16.03 -3.44 25.88
CA MET A 24 16.83 -2.38 25.27
C MET A 24 16.22 -0.98 25.47
N PHE A 25 14.96 -0.87 25.89
CA PHE A 25 14.28 0.43 25.98
C PHE A 25 14.97 1.45 26.89
N PRO A 26 15.54 1.07 28.06
CA PRO A 26 16.33 1.99 28.87
C PRO A 26 17.56 2.55 28.15
N ALA A 27 18.30 1.68 27.45
CA ALA A 27 19.47 2.10 26.68
C ALA A 27 19.08 2.99 25.47
N MET A 28 17.89 2.81 24.93
CA MET A 28 17.35 3.60 23.82
C MET A 28 16.67 4.90 24.28
N GLY A 29 16.61 5.17 25.59
CA GLY A 29 15.91 6.33 26.14
C GLY A 29 14.39 6.30 25.92
N LEU A 30 13.82 5.12 25.68
CA LEU A 30 12.38 4.94 25.42
C LEU A 30 11.57 4.74 26.71
N SER A 31 12.20 4.29 27.79
CA SER A 31 11.57 4.02 29.09
C SER A 31 12.64 3.95 30.18
N GLU A 32 12.31 4.26 31.43
CA GLU A 32 13.21 4.06 32.57
C GLU A 32 13.32 2.57 32.98
N ARG A 33 12.38 1.74 32.53
CA ARG A 33 12.29 0.29 32.80
C ARG A 33 12.16 -0.51 31.51
N GLY A 34 12.64 -1.75 31.55
CA GLY A 34 12.60 -2.69 30.43
C GLY A 34 12.65 -4.13 30.94
N ASP A 35 11.64 -4.52 31.71
CA ASP A 35 11.52 -5.83 32.36
C ASP A 35 10.32 -6.62 31.82
N GLY A 36 10.13 -7.86 32.30
CA GLY A 36 9.08 -8.75 31.80
C GLY A 36 7.65 -8.24 31.95
N ASP A 37 7.43 -7.33 32.92
CA ASP A 37 6.14 -6.69 33.22
C ASP A 37 5.88 -5.44 32.36
N THR A 38 6.87 -5.01 31.58
CA THR A 38 6.75 -3.85 30.70
C THR A 38 5.83 -4.17 29.51
N LEU A 39 4.83 -3.31 29.27
CA LEU A 39 3.89 -3.42 28.15
C LEU A 39 4.28 -2.47 27.00
N PRO A 40 4.83 -2.97 25.88
CA PRO A 40 5.26 -2.15 24.77
C PRO A 40 4.08 -1.72 23.87
N LEU A 41 3.74 -0.43 23.85
CA LEU A 41 2.63 0.13 23.05
C LEU A 41 3.05 1.17 22.00
N PHE A 42 4.31 1.13 21.53
CA PHE A 42 4.88 2.17 20.68
C PHE A 42 5.17 1.73 19.24
N THR A 43 5.62 0.49 19.02
CA THR A 43 5.96 0.00 17.67
C THR A 43 4.67 -0.15 16.87
N ALA A 44 4.65 0.42 15.65
CA ALA A 44 3.50 0.39 14.75
C ALA A 44 3.34 -0.95 14.01
N ASP A 45 3.32 -2.04 14.77
CA ASP A 45 2.82 -3.35 14.36
C ASP A 45 1.68 -3.81 15.30
N MET A 46 1.05 -4.93 14.99
CA MET A 46 -0.17 -5.38 15.69
C MET A 46 0.09 -6.67 16.47
N ASP A 47 -0.58 -6.82 17.62
CA ASP A 47 -0.63 -8.05 18.40
C ASP A 47 -1.83 -8.93 18.03
N PHE A 48 -2.26 -8.85 16.78
CA PHE A 48 -3.33 -9.66 16.21
C PHE A 48 -2.78 -10.67 15.21
N ARG A 49 -3.47 -11.81 15.10
CA ARG A 49 -3.16 -12.78 14.04
C ARG A 49 -3.40 -12.14 12.68
N CYS A 50 -2.51 -12.47 11.74
CA CYS A 50 -2.71 -12.13 10.33
C CYS A 50 -4.03 -12.75 9.84
N PRO A 51 -4.83 -12.07 8.99
CA PRO A 51 -6.06 -12.62 8.46
C PRO A 51 -5.84 -14.00 7.80
N ASP A 52 -6.79 -14.92 7.99
CA ASP A 52 -6.69 -16.29 7.47
C ASP A 52 -6.42 -16.32 5.96
N SER A 53 -7.05 -15.41 5.20
CA SER A 53 -6.84 -15.27 3.75
C SER A 53 -5.38 -14.98 3.37
N VAL A 54 -4.61 -14.30 4.23
CA VAL A 54 -3.18 -14.04 3.98
C VAL A 54 -2.35 -15.23 4.43
N ARG A 55 -2.65 -15.80 5.61
CA ARG A 55 -1.94 -16.98 6.13
C ARG A 55 -2.03 -18.16 5.14
N GLU A 56 -3.21 -18.40 4.59
CA GLU A 56 -3.44 -19.51 3.65
C GLU A 56 -2.62 -19.38 2.36
N GLU A 57 -2.53 -18.18 1.78
CA GLU A 57 -1.70 -17.95 0.58
C GLU A 57 -0.20 -18.11 0.88
N ILE A 58 0.26 -17.65 2.04
CA ILE A 58 1.65 -17.87 2.48
C ILE A 58 1.94 -19.37 2.63
N LEU A 59 1.02 -20.13 3.22
CA LEU A 59 1.18 -21.57 3.38
C LEU A 59 1.26 -22.30 2.03
N LYS A 60 0.50 -21.88 1.01
CA LYS A 60 0.61 -22.43 -0.34
C LYS A 60 1.99 -22.20 -0.96
N VAL A 61 2.54 -20.99 -0.79
CA VAL A 61 3.89 -20.66 -1.27
C VAL A 61 4.95 -21.50 -0.54
N ALA A 62 4.83 -21.63 0.78
CA ALA A 62 5.72 -22.50 1.57
C ALA A 62 5.61 -23.98 1.14
N GLN A 63 4.43 -24.47 0.83
CA GLN A 63 4.23 -25.85 0.38
C GLN A 63 4.80 -26.13 -1.01
N HIS A 64 5.01 -25.10 -1.84
CA HIS A 64 5.60 -25.25 -3.16
C HIS A 64 7.05 -25.76 -3.10
N ASN A 65 7.75 -25.52 -1.98
CA ASN A 65 9.10 -26.03 -1.70
C ASN A 65 10.17 -25.67 -2.75
N LEU A 66 9.97 -24.54 -3.46
CA LEU A 66 10.91 -23.91 -4.36
C LEU A 66 10.87 -22.40 -4.11
N TYR A 67 12.02 -21.82 -3.71
CA TYR A 67 12.11 -20.43 -3.24
C TYR A 67 13.13 -19.61 -4.04
N GLY A 68 13.24 -19.92 -5.34
CA GLY A 68 14.16 -19.25 -6.25
C GLY A 68 13.69 -17.86 -6.69
N TYR A 69 14.34 -17.34 -7.74
CA TYR A 69 14.02 -16.02 -8.29
C TYR A 69 12.56 -15.92 -8.72
N THR A 70 11.85 -14.94 -8.15
CA THR A 70 10.46 -14.63 -8.46
C THR A 70 10.40 -13.37 -9.31
N LEU A 71 9.89 -13.48 -10.55
CA LEU A 71 9.68 -12.32 -11.41
C LEU A 71 8.24 -11.83 -11.29
N LEU A 72 8.06 -10.60 -10.84
CA LEU A 72 6.79 -9.89 -10.90
C LEU A 72 6.79 -9.02 -12.16
N HIS A 73 6.28 -9.56 -13.27
CA HIS A 73 6.15 -8.82 -14.52
C HIS A 73 4.76 -9.02 -15.13
N PRO A 74 4.05 -7.96 -15.55
CA PRO A 74 2.69 -8.07 -16.09
C PRO A 74 2.54 -9.04 -17.26
N ALA A 75 3.60 -9.23 -18.06
CA ALA A 75 3.60 -10.19 -19.17
C ALA A 75 3.59 -11.68 -18.72
N LEU A 76 3.96 -11.97 -17.47
CA LEU A 76 3.89 -13.32 -16.88
C LEU A 76 2.66 -13.51 -15.97
N GLY A 77 1.99 -12.41 -15.62
CA GLY A 77 0.77 -12.40 -14.81
C GLY A 77 0.51 -11.03 -14.18
N SER A 78 -0.75 -10.58 -14.22
CA SER A 78 -1.15 -9.26 -13.71
C SER A 78 -1.71 -9.27 -12.28
N ALA A 79 -1.88 -10.45 -11.66
CA ALA A 79 -2.64 -10.62 -10.42
C ALA A 79 -2.19 -9.72 -9.26
N TYR A 80 -0.87 -9.59 -9.05
CA TYR A 80 -0.32 -8.68 -8.04
C TYR A 80 -0.74 -7.21 -8.31
N TYR A 81 -0.55 -6.76 -9.54
CA TYR A 81 -0.91 -5.40 -9.95
C TYR A 81 -2.43 -5.17 -9.91
N ASP A 82 -3.23 -6.16 -10.29
CA ASP A 82 -4.69 -6.10 -10.21
C ASP A 82 -5.18 -5.98 -8.77
N ALA A 83 -4.56 -6.72 -7.83
CA ALA A 83 -4.90 -6.64 -6.41
C ALA A 83 -4.62 -5.23 -5.85
N VAL A 84 -3.43 -4.69 -6.11
CA VAL A 84 -3.05 -3.34 -5.67
C VAL A 84 -3.94 -2.28 -6.32
N ARG A 85 -4.13 -2.33 -7.64
CA ARG A 85 -4.98 -1.38 -8.37
C ARG A 85 -6.42 -1.41 -7.87
N GLY A 86 -6.99 -2.61 -7.75
CA GLY A 86 -8.35 -2.81 -7.28
C GLY A 86 -8.55 -2.32 -5.84
N TRP A 87 -7.54 -2.43 -4.98
CA TRP A 87 -7.59 -1.88 -3.62
C TRP A 87 -7.78 -0.35 -3.64
N PHE A 88 -6.92 0.35 -4.38
CA PHE A 88 -6.97 1.80 -4.47
C PHE A 88 -8.25 2.30 -5.15
N GLU A 89 -8.68 1.60 -6.19
CA GLU A 89 -9.93 1.89 -6.87
C GLU A 89 -11.13 1.77 -5.93
N ARG A 90 -11.26 0.65 -5.21
CA ARG A 90 -12.43 0.40 -4.35
C ARG A 90 -12.47 1.26 -3.09
N ARG A 91 -11.30 1.60 -2.52
CA ARG A 91 -11.23 2.34 -1.25
C ARG A 91 -10.99 3.83 -1.38
N HIS A 92 -10.41 4.26 -2.49
CA HIS A 92 -9.99 5.66 -2.67
C HIS A 92 -10.51 6.24 -3.99
N GLY A 93 -11.36 5.53 -4.74
CA GLY A 93 -11.93 6.01 -6.00
C GLY A 93 -10.89 6.27 -7.09
N TRP A 94 -9.69 5.69 -6.97
CA TRP A 94 -8.49 6.07 -7.73
C TRP A 94 -8.46 5.56 -9.19
N LYS A 95 -9.63 5.45 -9.84
CA LYS A 95 -9.76 5.00 -11.26
C LYS A 95 -9.26 6.04 -12.26
N ILE A 96 -9.40 7.32 -11.93
CA ILE A 96 -9.18 8.45 -12.84
C ILE A 96 -7.70 8.54 -13.24
N ARG A 97 -6.78 8.36 -12.29
CA ARG A 97 -5.33 8.44 -12.56
C ARG A 97 -4.81 7.33 -13.44
N ARG A 98 -5.41 6.14 -13.40
CA ARG A 98 -5.02 5.05 -14.31
C ARG A 98 -5.30 5.43 -15.75
N LYS A 99 -6.53 5.87 -16.04
CA LYS A 99 -6.94 6.27 -17.39
C LYS A 99 -6.08 7.41 -17.93
N ILE A 100 -5.69 8.37 -17.08
CA ILE A 100 -4.87 9.51 -17.48
C ILE A 100 -3.37 9.14 -17.58
N TYR A 101 -2.77 8.58 -16.51
CA TYR A 101 -1.31 8.41 -16.43
C TYR A 101 -0.81 7.18 -17.17
N GLN A 102 -1.59 6.09 -17.19
CA GLN A 102 -1.17 4.82 -17.79
C GLN A 102 -1.81 4.64 -19.16
N ASP A 103 -3.15 4.63 -19.22
CA ASP A 103 -3.85 4.25 -20.45
C ASP A 103 -3.74 5.37 -21.52
N ALA A 104 -3.84 6.65 -21.13
CA ALA A 104 -3.59 7.79 -22.01
C ALA A 104 -2.10 8.17 -22.11
N ASN A 105 -1.25 7.65 -21.22
CA ASN A 105 0.16 7.99 -21.11
C ASN A 105 0.40 9.52 -21.04
N VAL A 106 -0.31 10.18 -20.12
CA VAL A 106 -0.19 11.62 -19.85
C VAL A 106 0.01 11.84 -18.35
N VAL A 107 1.12 12.48 -17.97
CA VAL A 107 1.38 12.83 -16.56
C VAL A 107 0.83 14.22 -16.27
N LEU A 108 0.03 14.33 -15.22
CA LEU A 108 -0.46 15.59 -14.65
C LEU A 108 -0.01 15.69 -13.18
N GLU A 109 -0.18 16.86 -12.57
CA GLU A 109 0.15 17.05 -11.16
C GLU A 109 -1.10 17.00 -10.28
N SER A 110 -1.01 16.29 -9.16
CA SER A 110 -2.09 16.21 -8.18
C SER A 110 -2.45 17.60 -7.61
N GLY A 111 -3.72 18.00 -7.70
CA GLY A 111 -4.22 19.23 -7.06
C GLY A 111 -3.98 19.27 -5.55
N ARG A 112 -4.09 18.10 -4.89
CA ARG A 112 -3.79 17.91 -3.46
C ARG A 112 -2.41 18.39 -3.00
N MET A 113 -1.41 18.45 -3.88
CA MET A 113 -0.08 18.98 -3.51
C MET A 113 -0.08 20.50 -3.31
N PHE A 114 -1.11 21.19 -3.77
CA PHE A 114 -1.21 22.65 -3.75
C PHE A 114 -2.34 23.17 -2.87
N ASP A 115 -3.38 22.37 -2.70
CA ASP A 115 -4.44 22.60 -1.75
C ASP A 115 -4.79 21.25 -1.10
N PRO A 116 -4.23 20.93 0.07
CA PRO A 116 -4.46 19.66 0.74
C PRO A 116 -5.92 19.40 1.12
N ASP A 117 -6.69 20.48 1.34
CA ASP A 117 -8.06 20.44 1.86
C ASP A 117 -9.11 20.56 0.74
N GLY A 118 -8.80 21.29 -0.34
CA GLY A 118 -9.70 21.53 -1.48
C GLY A 118 -9.25 20.94 -2.83
N GLY A 119 -8.02 20.47 -2.93
CA GLY A 119 -7.41 20.00 -4.19
C GLY A 119 -7.61 18.51 -4.49
N ASP A 120 -8.31 17.77 -3.63
CA ASP A 120 -8.59 16.34 -3.85
C ASP A 120 -9.55 16.16 -5.03
N GLY A 121 -9.28 15.15 -5.87
CA GLY A 121 -10.04 14.93 -7.11
C GLY A 121 -9.70 15.87 -8.28
N PHE A 122 -8.87 16.89 -8.08
CA PHE A 122 -8.40 17.78 -9.15
C PHE A 122 -7.01 17.40 -9.67
N GLU A 123 -6.78 17.61 -10.96
CA GLU A 123 -5.48 17.47 -11.62
C GLU A 123 -5.05 18.81 -12.22
N ARG A 124 -3.77 19.14 -12.09
CA ARG A 124 -3.16 20.37 -12.61
C ARG A 124 -2.34 20.06 -13.84
N ILE A 125 -2.40 20.98 -14.80
CA ILE A 125 -1.66 20.92 -16.06
C ILE A 125 -0.93 22.24 -16.31
N CYS A 126 0.30 22.17 -16.79
CA CYS A 126 1.04 23.33 -17.25
C CYS A 126 0.81 23.56 -18.75
N LEU A 127 0.23 24.70 -19.12
CA LEU A 127 -0.11 25.02 -20.51
C LEU A 127 0.97 25.81 -21.25
N SER A 128 2.10 26.11 -20.62
CA SER A 128 3.24 26.80 -21.24
C SER A 128 4.06 25.88 -22.15
N THR A 129 3.39 25.19 -23.07
CA THR A 129 3.97 24.31 -24.09
C THR A 129 3.25 24.48 -25.43
N ARG A 130 3.68 23.76 -26.47
CA ARG A 130 3.08 23.86 -27.80
C ARG A 130 1.63 23.40 -27.77
N ARG A 131 0.75 24.17 -28.42
CA ARG A 131 -0.69 23.84 -28.58
C ARG A 131 -0.93 22.40 -29.04
N ALA A 132 -0.13 21.92 -30.00
CA ALA A 132 -0.25 20.56 -30.53
C ALA A 132 -0.04 19.47 -29.45
N LEU A 133 0.90 19.67 -28.53
CA LEU A 133 1.14 18.71 -27.44
C LEU A 133 -0.02 18.70 -26.44
N VAL A 134 -0.55 19.88 -26.12
CA VAL A 134 -1.74 20.02 -25.26
C VAL A 134 -2.93 19.30 -25.91
N GLN A 135 -3.17 19.53 -27.20
CA GLN A 135 -4.25 18.87 -27.94
C GLN A 135 -4.09 17.34 -27.96
N GLU A 136 -2.88 16.85 -28.22
CA GLU A 136 -2.60 15.41 -28.19
C GLU A 136 -2.85 14.81 -26.81
N ALA A 137 -2.37 15.45 -25.74
CA ALA A 137 -2.59 15.00 -24.37
C ALA A 137 -4.09 14.91 -24.04
N PHE A 138 -4.87 15.95 -24.35
CA PHE A 138 -6.32 15.93 -24.12
C PHE A 138 -7.05 14.90 -24.98
N GLN A 139 -6.63 14.69 -26.24
CA GLN A 139 -7.21 13.65 -27.09
C GLN A 139 -6.93 12.24 -26.54
N ARG A 140 -5.70 11.98 -26.09
CA ARG A 140 -5.34 10.71 -25.46
C ARG A 140 -6.15 10.47 -24.19
N ILE A 141 -6.27 11.49 -23.34
CA ILE A 141 -7.12 11.42 -22.13
C ILE A 141 -8.56 11.13 -22.54
N ALA A 142 -9.17 11.96 -23.41
CA ALA A 142 -10.56 11.83 -23.82
C ALA A 142 -10.91 10.42 -24.32
N ARG A 143 -10.05 9.82 -25.16
CA ARG A 143 -10.23 8.44 -25.65
C ARG A 143 -10.36 7.40 -24.55
N GLN A 144 -9.71 7.59 -23.40
CA GLN A 144 -9.81 6.63 -22.29
C GLN A 144 -11.14 6.74 -21.53
N PHE A 145 -11.92 7.79 -21.77
CA PHE A 145 -13.23 8.02 -21.15
C PHE A 145 -14.38 7.91 -22.17
N GLU A 146 -14.10 7.63 -23.44
CA GLU A 146 -15.13 7.31 -24.43
C GLU A 146 -15.87 6.03 -24.02
N GLY A 147 -17.20 6.12 -23.85
CA GLY A 147 -18.05 4.99 -23.48
C GLY A 147 -18.25 4.75 -21.97
N LEU A 148 -17.87 5.71 -21.12
CA LEU A 148 -18.33 5.79 -19.73
C LEU A 148 -19.76 6.32 -19.62
#